data_AF-A0A7S0N0J6-F1
#
_entry.id   AF-A0A7S0N0J6-F1
#
_cell.length_a   1.000
_cell.length_b   1.000
_cell.length_c   1.000
_cell.angle_alpha   90.00
_cell.angle_beta   90.00
_cell.angle_gamma   90.00
#
_symmetry.space_group_name_H-M   'P 1'
#
loop_
_entity.id
_entity.type
_entity.pdbx_description
1 polymer ?
#
loop_
_entity_poly.entity_id
_entity_poly.type
_entity_poly.pdbx_seq_one_letter_code
_entity_poly.pdbx_strand_id
1 'polypeptide(L)'
;MPSILDKLRGVPVRHRVMFMCLLASMICYAARFVLSVAIIAIANEYKYTKAEQGWLLSAFFYGYVTTGYFGGWLATKYGGYHVLNAAVALWSFFTYFTPACARMSLHALLICRVLIGVVQ
;
A
#
# COMPACT_ATOMS: atom_id res chain seq x y z
N MET A 1 14.13 -11.67 -35.86
CA MET A 1 13.20 -10.71 -35.25
C MET A 1 13.94 -9.99 -34.14
N PRO A 2 14.15 -8.66 -34.21
CA PRO A 2 14.84 -7.95 -33.14
C PRO A 2 13.97 -8.04 -31.88
N SER A 3 14.57 -8.50 -30.80
CA SER A 3 13.91 -8.72 -29.53
C SER A 3 13.37 -7.39 -28.99
N ILE A 4 12.24 -7.41 -28.27
CA ILE A 4 11.70 -6.23 -27.57
C ILE A 4 12.77 -5.52 -26.71
N LEU A 5 13.76 -6.28 -26.24
CA LEU A 5 14.91 -5.81 -25.45
C LEU A 5 15.82 -4.85 -26.23
N ASP A 6 15.97 -5.00 -27.55
CA ASP A 6 16.80 -4.11 -28.38
C ASP A 6 16.12 -2.76 -28.63
N LYS A 7 14.78 -2.76 -28.81
CA LYS A 7 13.98 -1.53 -28.97
C LYS A 7 13.93 -0.70 -27.68
N LEU A 8 13.99 -1.38 -26.54
CA LEU A 8 14.08 -0.77 -25.21
C LEU A 8 15.48 -0.25 -24.87
N ARG A 9 16.49 -0.51 -25.70
CA ARG A 9 17.89 -0.09 -25.47
C ARG A 9 18.15 1.36 -25.92
N GLY A 10 17.32 1.91 -26.82
CA GLY A 10 17.41 3.29 -27.32
C GLY A 10 16.62 4.34 -26.51
N VAL A 11 15.77 3.93 -25.57
CA VAL A 11 15.02 4.86 -24.72
C VAL A 11 15.87 5.27 -23.52
N PRO A 12 16.09 6.57 -23.26
CA PRO A 12 16.86 7.01 -22.10
C PRO A 12 16.26 6.43 -20.82
N VAL A 13 17.11 5.83 -19.98
CA VAL A 13 16.75 5.03 -18.78
C VAL A 13 15.74 5.75 -17.88
N ARG A 14 15.77 7.09 -17.88
CA ARG A 14 14.84 7.97 -17.17
C ARG A 14 13.36 7.71 -17.48
N HIS A 15 12.99 7.48 -18.74
CA HIS A 15 11.59 7.24 -19.14
C HIS A 15 11.09 5.86 -18.69
N ARG A 16 11.99 4.86 -18.70
CA ARG A 16 11.70 3.51 -18.22
C ARG A 16 11.38 3.52 -16.72
N VAL A 17 12.18 4.24 -15.94
CA VAL A 17 11.97 4.40 -14.50
C VAL A 17 10.70 5.20 -14.22
N MET A 18 10.44 6.29 -14.96
CA MET A 18 9.20 7.06 -14.82
C MET A 18 7.95 6.22 -15.09
N PHE A 19 7.96 5.38 -16.13
CA PHE A 19 6.84 4.51 -16.44
C PHE A 19 6.59 3.47 -15.34
N MET A 20 7.66 2.89 -14.77
CA MET A 20 7.54 1.96 -13.64
C MET A 20 7.00 2.65 -12.38
N CYS A 21 7.46 3.87 -12.08
CA CYS A 21 6.93 4.65 -10.96
C CYS A 21 5.45 5.03 -11.17
N LEU A 22 5.07 5.36 -12.40
CA LEU A 22 3.68 5.67 -12.74
C LEU A 22 2.77 4.47 -12.50
N LEU A 23 3.17 3.28 -12.96
CA LEU A 23 2.44 2.05 -12.73
C LEU A 23 2.35 1.71 -11.24
N ALA A 24 3.46 1.84 -10.50
CA ALA A 24 3.47 1.64 -9.04
C ALA A 24 2.51 2.62 -8.33
N SER A 25 2.47 3.88 -8.77
CA SER A 25 1.58 4.90 -8.23
C SER A 25 0.11 4.56 -8.50
N MET A 26 -0.22 4.09 -9.70
CA MET A 26 -1.58 3.64 -10.03
C MET A 26 -2.01 2.45 -9.16
N ILE A 27 -1.12 1.48 -8.94
CA ILE A 27 -1.39 0.32 -8.08
C ILE A 27 -1.65 0.77 -6.63
N CYS A 28 -0.84 1.70 -6.09
CA CYS A 28 -1.06 2.25 -4.75
C CYS A 28 -2.40 2.98 -4.62
N TYR A 29 -2.85 3.68 -5.66
CA TYR A 29 -4.17 4.33 -5.66
C TYR A 29 -5.31 3.31 -5.67
N ALA A 30 -5.20 2.27 -6.50
CA ALA A 30 -6.20 1.20 -6.56
C ALA A 30 -6.31 0.47 -5.21
N ALA A 31 -5.18 0.19 -4.59
CA ALA A 31 -5.10 -0.39 -3.26
C ALA A 31 -5.84 0.43 -2.20
N ARG A 32 -5.62 1.75 -2.19
CA ARG A 32 -6.32 2.66 -1.28
C ARG A 32 -7.83 2.62 -1.49
N PHE A 33 -8.27 2.47 -2.75
CA PHE A 33 -9.68 2.36 -3.08
C PHE A 33 -10.29 1.06 -2.52
N VAL A 34 -9.63 -0.07 -2.76
CA VAL A 34 -10.03 -1.38 -2.21
C VAL A 34 -10.08 -1.34 -0.68
N LEU A 35 -9.11 -0.69 -0.04
CA LEU A 35 -9.03 -0.55 1.40
C LEU A 35 -10.26 0.15 1.98
N SER A 36 -10.70 1.24 1.34
CA SER A 36 -11.88 2.02 1.72
C SER A 36 -13.18 1.22 1.55
N VAL A 37 -13.33 0.52 0.43
CA VAL A 37 -14.52 -0.32 0.15
C VAL A 37 -14.58 -1.52 1.09
N ALA A 38 -13.44 -2.14 1.38
CA ALA A 38 -13.35 -3.31 2.26
C ALA A 38 -13.81 -3.01 3.70
N ILE A 39 -13.58 -1.81 4.23
CA ILE A 39 -14.03 -1.43 5.58
C ILE A 39 -15.56 -1.47 5.68
N ILE A 40 -16.24 -1.01 4.64
CA ILE A 40 -17.71 -1.01 4.57
C ILE A 40 -18.24 -2.46 4.51
N ALA A 41 -17.61 -3.31 3.69
CA ALA A 41 -17.99 -4.71 3.57
C ALA A 41 -17.82 -5.49 4.89
N ILE A 42 -16.67 -5.34 5.55
CA ILE A 42 -16.37 -5.98 6.83
C ILE A 42 -17.33 -5.47 7.92
N ALA A 43 -17.62 -4.18 7.94
CA ALA A 43 -18.52 -3.65 8.96
C ALA A 43 -19.97 -4.10 8.79
N ASN A 44 -20.41 -4.40 7.57
CA ASN A 44 -21.71 -5.03 7.32
C ASN A 44 -21.72 -6.51 7.77
N GLU A 45 -20.63 -7.25 7.53
CA GLU A 45 -20.51 -8.67 7.89
C GLU A 45 -20.46 -8.89 9.41
N TYR A 46 -19.74 -8.02 10.13
CA TYR A 46 -19.55 -8.13 11.59
C TYR A 46 -20.45 -7.20 12.41
N LYS A 47 -21.39 -6.48 11.77
CA LYS A 47 -22.32 -5.51 12.38
C LYS A 47 -21.61 -4.44 13.24
N TYR A 48 -20.47 -3.94 12.78
CA TYR A 48 -19.75 -2.87 13.49
C TYR A 48 -20.51 -1.56 13.46
N THR A 49 -20.42 -0.82 14.57
CA THR A 49 -21.06 0.48 14.75
C THR A 49 -20.37 1.51 13.85
N LYS A 50 -21.09 2.54 13.41
CA LYS A 50 -20.51 3.65 12.62
C LYS A 50 -19.31 4.32 13.32
N ALA A 51 -19.29 4.33 14.65
CA ALA A 51 -18.15 4.80 15.43
C ALA A 51 -16.90 3.93 15.18
N GLU A 52 -17.02 2.61 15.25
CA GLU A 52 -15.91 1.66 15.05
C GLU A 52 -15.35 1.73 13.62
N GLN A 53 -16.23 1.90 12.62
CA GLN A 53 -15.82 2.16 11.24
C GLN A 53 -14.95 3.44 11.13
N GLY A 54 -15.35 4.50 11.83
CA GLY A 54 -14.59 5.75 11.89
C GLY A 54 -13.21 5.56 12.51
N TRP A 55 -13.12 4.77 13.58
CA TRP A 55 -11.85 4.47 14.24
C TRP A 55 -10.91 3.67 13.32
N LEU A 56 -11.42 2.69 12.57
CA LEU A 56 -10.64 1.98 11.55
C LEU A 56 -10.12 2.94 10.46
N LEU A 57 -10.95 3.87 10.00
CA LEU A 57 -10.59 4.82 8.95
C LEU A 57 -9.51 5.81 9.43
N SER A 58 -9.63 6.30 10.67
CA SER A 58 -8.66 7.20 11.30
C SER A 58 -7.32 6.52 11.60
N ALA A 59 -7.35 5.25 12.03
CA ALA A 59 -6.13 4.48 12.30
C ALA A 59 -5.26 4.29 11.06
N PHE A 60 -5.88 4.08 9.89
CA PHE A 60 -5.17 4.06 8.61
C PHE A 60 -4.51 5.40 8.28
N PHE A 61 -5.23 6.51 8.51
CA PHE A 61 -4.71 7.86 8.26
C PHE A 61 -3.46 8.15 9.09
N TYR A 62 -3.45 7.72 10.35
CA TYR A 62 -2.31 7.93 11.24
C TYR A 62 -1.07 7.16 10.75
N GLY A 63 -1.26 5.91 10.30
CA GLY A 63 -0.18 5.13 9.68
C GLY A 63 0.38 5.80 8.44
N TYR A 64 -0.49 6.19 7.50
CA TYR A 64 -0.08 6.81 6.23
C TYR A 64 0.73 8.10 6.40
N VAL A 65 0.34 8.94 7.37
CA VAL A 65 1.08 10.17 7.67
C VAL A 65 2.49 9.86 8.19
N THR A 66 2.63 8.84 9.03
CA THR A 66 3.96 8.42 9.52
C THR A 66 4.84 7.87 8.39
N THR A 67 4.27 7.10 7.46
CA THR A 67 4.97 6.59 6.26
C THR A 67 5.45 7.71 5.36
N GLY A 68 4.62 8.74 5.13
CA GLY A 68 5.00 9.86 4.28
C GLY A 68 6.25 10.60 4.81
N TYR A 69 6.29 10.84 6.13
CA TYR A 69 7.42 11.51 6.78
C TYR A 69 8.68 10.64 6.80
N PHE A 70 8.57 9.38 7.24
CA PHE A 70 9.72 8.47 7.32
C PHE A 70 10.19 8.00 5.94
N GLY A 71 9.27 7.68 5.03
CA GLY A 71 9.55 7.18 3.69
C GLY A 71 10.27 8.20 2.83
N GLY A 72 9.92 9.50 2.93
CA GLY A 72 10.65 10.57 2.23
C GLY A 72 12.10 10.72 2.73
N TRP A 73 12.29 10.65 4.05
CA TRP A 73 13.64 10.67 4.65
C TRP A 73 14.46 9.44 4.23
N LEU A 74 13.85 8.26 4.27
CA LEU A 74 14.49 7.00 3.90
C LEU A 74 14.85 6.96 2.40
N ALA A 75 13.97 7.48 1.54
CA ALA A 75 14.19 7.56 0.09
C ALA A 75 15.37 8.46 -0.27
N THR A 76 15.59 9.53 0.52
CA THR A 76 16.73 10.43 0.34
C THR A 76 18.06 9.77 0.75
N LYS A 77 18.03 8.87 1.74
CA LYS A 77 19.24 8.22 2.27
C LYS A 77 19.62 6.91 1.55
N TYR A 78 18.64 6.11 1.14
CA TYR A 78 18.86 4.76 0.58
C TYR A 78 18.46 4.63 -0.90
N GLY A 79 17.98 5.71 -1.52
CA GLY A 79 17.54 5.74 -2.91
C GLY A 79 16.11 5.26 -3.09
N GLY A 80 15.32 6.01 -3.87
CA GLY A 80 13.88 5.77 -4.05
C GLY A 80 13.52 4.39 -4.63
N TYR A 81 14.40 3.78 -5.42
CA TYR A 81 14.15 2.45 -5.99
C TYR A 81 14.05 1.35 -4.92
N HIS A 82 14.99 1.32 -3.97
CA HIS A 82 15.01 0.30 -2.92
C HIS A 82 13.89 0.52 -1.90
N VAL A 83 13.63 1.78 -1.55
CA VAL A 83 12.57 2.13 -0.60
C VAL A 83 11.19 1.80 -1.18
N LEU A 84 10.94 2.10 -2.46
CA LEU A 84 9.68 1.77 -3.11
C LEU A 84 9.46 0.25 -3.19
N ASN A 85 10.48 -0.52 -3.58
CA ASN A 85 10.37 -1.99 -3.64
C ASN A 85 10.14 -2.61 -2.26
N ALA A 86 10.85 -2.14 -1.23
CA ALA A 86 10.66 -2.63 0.14
C ALA A 86 9.26 -2.30 0.67
N ALA A 87 8.77 -1.08 0.44
CA ALA A 87 7.43 -0.65 0.81
C ALA A 87 6.36 -1.51 0.11
N VAL A 88 6.44 -1.68 -1.21
CA VAL A 88 5.47 -2.48 -1.97
C VAL A 88 5.49 -3.95 -1.54
N ALA A 89 6.67 -4.54 -1.29
CA ALA A 89 6.78 -5.92 -0.84
C ALA A 89 6.16 -6.13 0.55
N LEU A 90 6.50 -5.23 1.48
CA LEU A 90 6.00 -5.29 2.86
C LEU A 90 4.48 -5.03 2.89
N TRP A 91 3.99 -4.07 2.10
CA TRP A 91 2.57 -3.76 1.98
C TRP A 91 1.77 -4.94 1.40
N SER A 92 2.30 -5.58 0.35
CA SER A 92 1.68 -6.76 -0.26
C SER A 92 1.59 -7.93 0.72
N PHE A 93 2.64 -8.13 1.53
CA PHE A 93 2.67 -9.16 2.56
C PHE A 93 1.57 -8.96 3.61
N PHE A 94 1.43 -7.74 4.14
CA PHE A 94 0.36 -7.43 5.09
C PHE A 94 -1.04 -7.51 4.47
N THR A 95 -1.19 -7.10 3.20
CA THR A 95 -2.46 -7.20 2.47
C THR A 95 -2.89 -8.66 2.29
N TYR A 96 -1.95 -9.55 2.00
CA TYR A 96 -2.21 -10.99 1.90
C TYR A 96 -2.65 -11.60 3.24
N PHE A 97 -2.12 -11.09 4.36
CA PHE A 97 -2.43 -11.57 5.70
C PHE A 97 -3.74 -11.00 6.29
N THR A 98 -4.23 -9.89 5.73
CA THR A 98 -5.46 -9.21 6.15
C THR A 98 -6.70 -10.11 6.23
N PRO A 99 -7.04 -10.95 5.23
CA PRO A 99 -8.22 -11.81 5.30
C PRO A 99 -8.12 -12.89 6.39
N ALA A 100 -6.92 -13.36 6.74
CA ALA A 100 -6.72 -14.30 7.85
C ALA A 100 -6.95 -13.63 9.21
N CYS A 101 -6.45 -12.41 9.40
CA CYS A 101 -6.71 -11.62 10.61
C CYS A 101 -8.17 -11.22 10.76
N ALA A 102 -8.89 -10.98 9.65
CA ALA A 102 -10.30 -10.63 9.68
C ALA A 102 -11.18 -11.73 10.30
N ARG A 103 -10.79 -13.00 10.19
CA ARG A 103 -11.53 -14.13 10.77
C ARG A 103 -11.34 -14.33 12.27
N MET A 104 -10.31 -13.72 12.88
CA MET A 104 -9.96 -13.97 14.28
C MET A 104 -10.51 -12.92 15.26
N SER A 105 -10.42 -11.61 14.97
CA SER A 105 -10.87 -10.56 15.89
C SER A 105 -10.82 -9.14 15.29
N LEU A 106 -11.75 -8.27 15.69
CA LEU A 106 -11.80 -6.82 15.39
C LEU A 106 -10.48 -6.10 15.73
N HIS A 107 -9.85 -6.47 16.85
CA HIS A 107 -8.59 -5.87 17.31
C HIS A 107 -7.39 -6.28 16.44
N ALA A 108 -7.38 -7.53 15.95
CA ALA A 108 -6.35 -8.00 15.02
C ALA A 108 -6.49 -7.30 13.65
N LEU A 109 -7.72 -7.03 13.22
CA LEU A 109 -8.03 -6.29 12.00
C LEU A 109 -7.55 -4.83 12.09
N LEU A 110 -7.76 -4.18 13.24
CA LEU A 110 -7.26 -2.83 13.54
C LEU A 110 -5.73 -2.75 13.50
N ILE A 111 -5.04 -3.68 14.16
CA ILE A 111 -3.56 -3.70 14.18
C ILE A 111 -2.99 -3.96 12.78
N CYS A 112 -3.56 -4.93 12.05
CA CYS A 112 -3.14 -5.22 10.69
C CYS A 112 -3.38 -4.01 9.77
N ARG A 113 -4.45 -3.23 10.00
CA ARG A 113 -4.73 -1.99 9.23
C ARG A 113 -3.77 -0.85 9.53
N VAL A 114 -3.38 -0.66 10.79
CA VAL A 114 -2.34 0.31 11.14
C VAL A 114 -1.03 -0.07 10.46
N LEU A 115 -0.66 -1.35 10.52
CA LEU A 115 0.56 -1.86 9.86
C LEU A 115 0.52 -1.67 8.34
N ILE A 116 -0.63 -1.89 7.69
CA ILE A 116 -0.79 -1.63 6.24
C ILE A 116 -0.65 -0.13 5.94
N GLY A 117 -1.29 0.73 6.73
CA GLY A 117 -1.17 2.19 6.56
C GLY A 117 0.24 2.71 6.76
N VAL A 118 1.01 2.12 7.69
CA VAL A 118 2.43 2.46 7.96
C VAL A 118 3.38 2.04 6.82
N VAL A 119 2.92 1.18 5.91
CA VAL A 119 3.77 0.62 4.84
C VAL A 119 3.36 1.11 3.44
N GLN A 120 2.15 1.65 3.32
CA GLN A 120 1.58 2.19 2.09
C GLN A 120 1.80 3.71 1.97
#